data_AF-A0A7L3AME9-F1
#
_entry.id   AF-A0A7L3AME9-F1
#
_cell.length_a   1.000
_cell.length_b   1.000
_cell.length_c   1.000
_cell.angle_alpha   90.00
_cell.angle_beta   90.00
_cell.angle_gamma   90.00
#
_symmetry.space_group_name_H-M   'P 1'
#
loop_
_entity.id
_entity.type
_entity.pdbx_description
1 polymer ?
#
loop_
_entity_poly.entity_id
_entity_poly.type
_entity_poly.pdbx_seq_one_letter_code
_entity_poly.pdbx_strand_id
1 'polypeptide(L)' 'SDCCSLTFLPRCPSCFYNLINLFCELTCSPNQSDFLNVTSTIPYYDPVLKENKSSVTELQYFIGERFAN' A
#
# COMPACT_ATOMS: atom_id res chain seq x y z
N SER A 1 -15.11 6.95 -11.64
CA SER A 1 -14.03 6.58 -10.72
C SER A 1 -13.26 5.45 -11.37
N ASP A 2 -12.53 5.80 -12.43
CA ASP A 2 -11.70 4.86 -13.18
C ASP A 2 -10.29 5.00 -12.64
N CYS A 3 -9.87 4.05 -11.82
CA CYS A 3 -8.49 3.98 -11.39
C CYS A 3 -7.61 3.67 -12.62
N CYS A 4 -6.67 4.58 -12.89
CA CYS A 4 -5.92 4.78 -14.13
C CYS A 4 -5.08 3.57 -14.62
N SER A 5 -4.99 2.48 -13.85
CA SER A 5 -4.15 1.33 -14.16
C SER A 5 -4.83 0.28 -15.04
N LEU A 6 -6.16 0.17 -14.97
CA LEU A 6 -6.94 -0.91 -15.58
C LEU A 6 -7.14 -0.77 -17.08
N THR A 7 -6.94 0.41 -17.66
CA THR A 7 -7.18 0.64 -19.10
C THR A 7 -5.95 0.38 -19.96
N PHE A 8 -4.74 0.54 -19.41
CA PHE A 8 -3.49 0.52 -20.19
C PHE A 8 -2.64 -0.72 -19.95
N LEU A 9 -2.55 -1.21 -18.71
CA LEU A 9 -1.67 -2.33 -18.36
C LEU A 9 -2.22 -3.74 -18.61
N PRO A 10 -3.53 -4.03 -18.75
CA PRO A 10 -3.96 -5.42 -18.99
C PRO A 10 -3.58 -5.93 -20.38
N ARG A 11 -3.09 -5.07 -21.28
CA ARG A 11 -2.50 -5.51 -22.56
C ARG A 11 -1.19 -6.27 -22.37
N CYS A 12 -0.56 -6.18 -21.21
CA CYS A 12 0.61 -6.97 -20.82
C CYS A 12 0.41 -7.53 -19.40
N PRO A 13 -0.02 -8.80 -19.25
CA PRO A 13 -0.34 -9.39 -17.96
C PRO A 13 0.83 -9.36 -16.95
N SER A 14 2.08 -9.48 -17.41
CA SER A 14 3.26 -9.43 -16.53
C SER A 14 3.49 -8.04 -15.95
N CYS A 15 3.35 -6.98 -16.76
CA CYS A 15 3.47 -5.60 -16.27
C CYS A 15 2.39 -5.30 -15.22
N PHE A 16 1.16 -5.74 -15.49
CA PHE A 16 0.07 -5.58 -14.54
C PHE A 16 0.31 -6.39 -13.26
N TYR A 17 0.81 -7.62 -13.37
CA TYR A 17 1.13 -8.46 -12.24
C TYR A 17 2.18 -7.83 -11.30
N ASN A 18 3.28 -7.30 -11.85
CA ASN A 18 4.30 -6.63 -11.05
C ASN A 18 3.75 -5.38 -10.34
N LEU A 19 2.92 -4.58 -11.03
CA LEU A 19 2.28 -3.43 -10.42
C LEU A 19 1.31 -3.82 -9.30
N ILE A 20 0.47 -4.83 -9.52
CA ILE A 20 -0.46 -5.31 -8.49
C ILE A 20 0.31 -5.86 -7.29
N ASN A 21 1.39 -6.62 -7.51
CA ASN A 21 2.23 -7.12 -6.43
C ASN A 21 2.81 -5.98 -5.58
N LEU A 22 3.24 -4.87 -6.19
CA LEU A 22 3.72 -3.70 -5.45
C LEU A 22 2.69 -3.18 -4.44
N PHE A 23 1.42 -3.11 -4.84
CA PHE A 23 0.32 -2.67 -3.98
C PHE A 23 -0.12 -3.75 -2.98
N CYS A 24 -0.09 -5.03 -3.38
CA CYS A 24 -0.38 -6.15 -2.49
C CYS A 24 0.61 -6.22 -1.33
N GLU A 25 1.91 -6.08 -1.60
CA GLU A 25 2.93 -6.05 -0.55
C GLU A 25 2.73 -4.84 0.38
N LEU A 26 2.50 -3.66 -0.19
CA LEU A 26 2.19 -2.44 0.58
C LEU A 26 0.96 -2.59 1.49
N THR A 27 -0.08 -3.32 1.05
CA THR A 27 -1.40 -3.31 1.73
C THR A 27 -1.65 -4.54 2.60
N CYS A 28 -1.11 -5.71 2.22
CA CYS A 28 -1.52 -6.99 2.79
C CYS A 28 -0.37 -7.90 3.22
N SER A 29 0.90 -7.51 3.02
CA SER A 29 2.01 -8.41 3.37
C SER A 29 2.01 -8.73 4.86
N PRO A 30 2.18 -10.01 5.25
CA PRO A 30 2.32 -10.37 6.67
C PRO A 30 3.60 -9.78 7.29
N ASN A 31 4.55 -9.36 6.45
CA ASN A 31 5.86 -8.86 6.85
C ASN A 31 6.03 -7.37 6.54
N GLN A 32 4.93 -6.60 6.45
CA GLN A 32 4.95 -5.16 6.16
C GLN A 32 5.96 -4.35 7.00
N SER A 33 6.17 -4.73 8.27
CA SER A 33 7.11 -4.06 9.17
C SER A 33 8.56 -4.10 8.69
N ASP A 34 8.91 -5.03 7.80
CA ASP A 34 10.28 -5.19 7.32
C ASP A 34 10.66 -4.12 6.27
N PHE A 35 9.66 -3.53 5.59
CA PHE A 35 9.87 -2.61 4.46
C PHE A 35 8.93 -1.40 4.43
N LEU A 36 8.07 -1.23 5.44
CA LEU A 36 7.26 -0.02 5.65
C LEU A 36 7.62 0.63 6.98
N ASN A 37 7.66 1.97 6.98
CA ASN A 37 7.84 2.75 8.19
C ASN A 37 6.82 3.90 8.25
N VAL A 38 5.95 3.90 9.26
CA VAL A 38 4.96 4.97 9.45
C VAL A 38 5.67 6.24 9.92
N THR A 39 5.49 7.34 9.17
CA THR A 39 6.12 8.62 9.49
C THR A 39 5.16 9.62 10.13
N SER A 40 3.84 9.46 9.91
CA SER A 40 2.84 10.36 10.48
C SER A 40 1.49 9.66 10.72
N THR A 41 0.84 10.03 11.82
CA THR A 41 -0.48 9.52 12.21
C THR A 41 -1.34 10.62 12.82
N ILE A 42 -2.66 10.49 12.66
CA ILE A 42 -3.65 11.32 13.35
C ILE A 42 -4.54 10.45 14.26
N PRO A 43 -5.06 10.98 15.38
CA PRO A 43 -6.03 10.24 16.20
C PRO A 43 -7.34 10.03 15.42
N TYR A 44 -7.91 8.84 15.54
CA TYR A 44 -9.20 8.46 14.99
C TYR A 44 -10.03 7.78 16.08
N TYR A 45 -11.20 8.33 16.38
CA TYR A 45 -12.13 7.72 17.32
C TYR A 45 -12.99 6.68 16.60
N ASP A 46 -12.91 5.42 17.03
CA ASP A 46 -13.74 4.33 16.53
C ASP A 46 -15.12 4.39 17.24
N PRO A 47 -16.21 4.76 16.55
CA PRO A 47 -17.51 4.92 17.19
C PRO A 47 -18.17 3.58 17.58
N VAL A 48 -17.73 2.47 17.00
CA VAL A 48 -18.28 1.13 17.27
C VAL A 48 -17.64 0.55 18.52
N LEU A 49 -16.31 0.62 18.61
CA LEU A 49 -15.54 0.09 19.74
C LEU A 49 -15.36 1.12 20.87
N LYS A 50 -15.73 2.39 20.64
CA LYS A 50 -15.59 3.53 21.58
C LYS A 50 -14.17 3.72 22.09
N GLU A 51 -13.19 3.55 21.20
CA GLU A 51 -11.76 3.63 21.52
C GLU A 51 -11.04 4.59 20.56
N ASN A 52 -9.92 5.14 21.02
CA ASN A 52 -9.04 5.94 20.18
C ASN A 52 -8.04 5.02 19.47
N LYS A 53 -7.99 5.13 18.15
CA LYS A 53 -7.00 4.50 17.27
C LYS A 53 -6.14 5.57 16.61
N SER A 54 -5.10 5.13 15.93
CA SER A 54 -4.27 5.96 15.06
C SER A 54 -4.60 5.66 13.60
N SER A 55 -4.94 6.69 12.83
CA SER A 55 -5.02 6.61 11.37
C SER A 55 -3.68 7.01 10.77
N VAL A 56 -3.13 6.18 9.90
CA VAL A 56 -1.86 6.44 9.21
C VAL A 56 -2.10 7.45 8.09
N THR A 57 -1.39 8.57 8.13
CA THR A 57 -1.48 9.62 7.09
C THR A 57 -0.28 9.64 6.16
N GLU A 58 0.87 9.16 6.63
CA GLU A 58 2.10 9.11 5.84
C GLU A 58 2.97 7.92 6.28
N LEU A 59 3.64 7.30 5.31
CA LEU A 59 4.62 6.24 5.53
C LEU A 59 5.70 6.28 4.44
N GLN A 60 6.85 5.70 4.76
CA GLN A 60 7.92 5.38 3.81
C GLN A 60 7.78 3.94 3.35
N TYR A 61 7.95 3.70 2.05
CA TYR A 61 7.95 2.38 1.43
C TYR A 61 9.32 2.10 0.80
N PHE A 62 10.08 1.16 1.37
CA PHE A 62 11.39 0.78 0.90
C PHE A 62 11.28 -0.32 -0.17
N ILE A 63 11.35 0.09 -1.45
CA ILE A 63 11.25 -0.82 -2.59
C ILE A 63 12.65 -1.23 -3.04
N GLY A 64 12.87 -2.53 -3.23
CA GLY A 64 14.14 -3.06 -3.73
C GLY A 64 14.42 -2.63 -5.18
N GLU A 65 15.65 -2.20 -5.46
CA GLU A 65 16.05 -1.71 -6.79
C GLU A 65 15.77 -2.73 -7.91
N ARG A 66 16.04 -4.02 -7.66
CA ARG A 66 15.76 -5.09 -8.63
C ARG A 66 14.28 -5.32 -8.94
N PHE A 67 13.40 -4.89 -8.04
CA PHE A 67 11.95 -4.99 -8.26
C PHE A 67 11.44 -3.82 -9.09
N ALA A 68 12.07 -2.64 -8.97
CA ALA A 68 11.67 -1.43 -9.66
C ALA A 68 12.21 -1.33 -11.10
N ASN A 69 13.31 -2.02 -11.41
CA ASN A 69 13.96 -2.07 -12.72
C ASN A 69 13.40 -3.20 -13.61
#